data_AF-A0A6G0TA80-F1
#
_entry.id   AF-A0A6G0TA80-F1
#
_cell.length_a   1.000
_cell.length_b   1.000
_cell.length_c   1.000
_cell.angle_alpha   90.00
_cell.angle_beta   90.00
_cell.angle_gamma   90.00
#
_symmetry.space_group_name_H-M   'P 1'
#
loop_
_entity.id
_entity.type
_entity.pdbx_description
1 polymer ?
#
loop_
_entity_poly.entity_id
_entity_poly.type
_entity_poly.pdbx_seq_one_letter_code
_entity_poly.pdbx_strand_id
1 'polypeptide(L)'
;MVWHQNETYEAICAAYINYKQRKNNGATKTSSPDINFKDTMICTVSQENLLSNRNNKIRLISMLSVKFRLNNFIVKQATDNADVLIIKTAINEAMNNITTVVGDDVDLFVILTAHSLATQEIFFLKPNKKNVEKKLYSSRSFDQHLIRDQILFLHAFSVCDTTSALSHKGKSSALKLMTKREYLRLATQIFNSQNVLREKLIENGIKFMLGIYGAPIDETSLNEYRYSSFIKSVSKDEPVKLNLLPPTTDVAEMHLLCVNYQVLKWLGNDLNPTDWGWILREGVLMPRRMLQLPAPDCLLNMIFCKCVKGCGALCSCRKLGLDCSAVCANCHGQSCYNSPPLESTVEENDNSNNTYINPNDVMEQAAEEIETSENIYYSDGYEMEEEEKI
;
A
#
# COMPACT_ATOMS: atom_id res chain seq x y z
N MET A 1 -22.96 9.04 15.05
CA MET A 1 -23.71 8.68 16.26
C MET A 1 -23.70 9.90 17.14
N VAL A 2 -24.89 10.40 17.50
CA VAL A 2 -25.03 11.42 18.54
C VAL A 2 -25.09 10.66 19.86
N TRP A 3 -24.33 11.12 20.85
CA TRP A 3 -24.03 10.41 22.09
C TRP A 3 -24.78 11.05 23.25
N HIS A 4 -25.36 10.24 24.13
CA HIS A 4 -25.90 10.68 25.43
C HIS A 4 -25.11 10.03 26.57
N GLN A 5 -24.89 10.79 27.64
CA GLN A 5 -23.87 10.58 28.67
C GLN A 5 -24.06 9.36 29.62
N ASN A 6 -25.03 8.45 29.38
CA ASN A 6 -25.41 7.43 30.37
C ASN A 6 -25.41 5.97 29.85
N GLU A 7 -24.69 5.63 28.78
CA GLU A 7 -24.56 4.23 28.35
C GLU A 7 -23.38 3.52 29.05
N THR A 8 -23.59 2.27 29.49
CA THR A 8 -22.56 1.46 30.14
C THR A 8 -21.46 1.06 29.16
N TYR A 9 -20.22 0.93 29.64
CA TYR A 9 -19.03 0.59 28.84
C TYR A 9 -19.22 -0.67 27.95
N GLU A 10 -20.02 -1.63 28.41
CA GLU A 10 -20.38 -2.84 27.64
C GLU A 10 -21.28 -2.55 26.42
N ALA A 11 -22.18 -1.56 26.52
CA ALA A 11 -22.99 -1.09 25.39
C ALA A 11 -22.14 -0.34 24.36
N ILE A 12 -21.16 0.45 24.83
CA ILE A 12 -20.18 1.16 23.99
C ILE A 12 -19.30 0.15 23.22
N CYS A 13 -18.85 -0.93 23.88
CA CYS A 13 -18.11 -2.02 23.24
C CYS A 13 -18.97 -2.86 22.28
N ALA A 14 -20.26 -3.07 22.54
CA ALA A 14 -21.15 -3.77 21.63
C ALA A 14 -21.33 -3.04 20.29
N ALA A 15 -21.47 -1.71 20.34
CA ALA A 15 -21.58 -0.85 19.16
C ALA A 15 -20.30 -0.81 18.31
N TYR A 16 -19.12 -0.76 18.94
CA TYR A 16 -17.82 -0.75 18.25
C TYR A 16 -17.42 -2.09 17.60
N ILE A 17 -18.14 -3.19 17.91
CA ILE A 17 -17.73 -4.52 17.44
C ILE A 17 -18.73 -5.17 16.48
N ASN A 18 -20.03 -4.86 16.58
CA ASN A 18 -20.98 -5.05 15.46
C ASN A 18 -20.49 -4.40 14.16
N TYR A 19 -19.69 -3.37 14.39
CA TYR A 19 -19.05 -2.55 13.41
C TYR A 19 -17.97 -3.21 12.57
N LYS A 20 -17.08 -3.93 13.25
CA LYS A 20 -15.93 -4.55 12.60
C LYS A 20 -16.37 -5.76 11.77
N GLN A 21 -17.50 -6.38 12.13
CA GLN A 21 -18.09 -7.50 11.38
C GLN A 21 -18.69 -7.08 10.03
N ARG A 22 -19.27 -5.88 9.92
CA ARG A 22 -19.81 -5.37 8.65
C ARG A 22 -18.71 -5.04 7.62
N LYS A 23 -17.47 -4.80 8.04
CA LYS A 23 -16.34 -4.45 7.17
C LYS A 23 -15.77 -5.65 6.36
N ASN A 24 -15.93 -6.88 6.86
CA ASN A 24 -15.39 -8.07 6.17
C ASN A 24 -16.35 -8.70 5.16
N ASN A 25 -17.58 -8.18 5.02
CA ASN A 25 -18.63 -8.77 4.19
C ASN A 25 -19.09 -7.78 3.11
N GLY A 26 -18.35 -7.70 2.01
CA GLY A 26 -18.85 -7.18 0.72
C GLY A 26 -19.83 -8.17 0.08
N ALA A 27 -20.90 -8.51 0.79
CA ALA A 27 -22.12 -9.22 0.40
C ALA A 27 -22.84 -9.53 1.71
N THR A 28 -24.14 -9.25 1.80
CA THR A 28 -24.99 -9.66 2.91
C THR A 28 -25.06 -11.20 3.01
N LYS A 29 -23.99 -11.85 3.47
CA LYS A 29 -24.05 -13.18 4.07
C LYS A 29 -24.55 -12.98 5.49
N THR A 30 -25.78 -13.42 5.75
CA THR A 30 -26.28 -13.65 7.10
C THR A 30 -25.18 -14.34 7.92
N SER A 31 -24.67 -13.66 8.95
CA SER A 31 -23.74 -14.26 9.92
C SER A 31 -24.32 -15.60 10.38
N SER A 32 -23.47 -16.62 10.54
CA SER A 32 -23.94 -17.89 11.09
C SER A 32 -24.64 -17.67 12.44
N PRO A 33 -25.60 -18.54 12.82
CA PRO A 33 -26.22 -18.45 14.13
C PRO A 33 -25.19 -18.65 15.24
N ASP A 34 -25.56 -18.30 16.47
CA ASP A 34 -24.75 -18.66 17.63
C ASP A 34 -24.74 -20.20 17.78
N ILE A 35 -23.55 -20.79 17.68
CA ILE A 35 -23.33 -22.23 17.76
C ILE A 35 -22.71 -22.51 19.12
N ASN A 36 -23.46 -23.19 19.99
CA ASN A 36 -22.93 -23.63 21.27
C ASN A 36 -22.17 -24.96 21.07
N PHE A 37 -20.87 -24.96 21.33
CA PHE A 37 -20.00 -26.13 21.16
C PHE A 37 -19.08 -26.34 22.37
N LYS A 38 -18.68 -27.60 22.58
CA LYS A 38 -17.70 -28.05 23.59
C LYS A 38 -16.48 -28.64 22.90
N ASP A 39 -15.37 -28.81 23.62
CA ASP A 39 -14.12 -29.35 23.08
C ASP A 39 -14.22 -30.82 22.63
N THR A 40 -15.25 -31.54 23.08
CA THR A 40 -15.55 -32.92 22.69
C THR A 40 -16.45 -33.05 21.46
N MET A 41 -16.97 -31.93 20.92
CA MET A 41 -17.91 -31.96 19.80
C MET A 41 -17.20 -31.93 18.44
N ILE A 42 -17.71 -32.70 17.48
CA ILE A 42 -17.27 -32.63 16.09
C ILE A 42 -17.90 -31.40 15.45
N CYS A 43 -17.08 -30.56 14.81
CA CYS A 43 -17.55 -29.37 14.11
C CYS A 43 -18.34 -29.77 12.86
N THR A 44 -19.66 -29.55 12.86
CA THR A 44 -20.56 -29.89 11.75
C THR A 44 -20.74 -28.75 10.74
N VAL A 45 -20.18 -27.58 11.03
CA VAL A 45 -20.18 -26.41 10.15
C VAL A 45 -18.79 -26.16 9.57
N SER A 46 -18.71 -25.50 8.42
CA SER A 46 -17.43 -25.07 7.86
C SER A 46 -16.74 -24.06 8.77
N GLN A 47 -15.40 -24.01 8.70
CA GLN A 47 -14.59 -23.02 9.40
C GLN A 47 -15.03 -21.58 9.07
N GLU A 48 -15.27 -21.27 7.80
CA GLU A 48 -15.72 -19.94 7.37
C GLU A 48 -17.06 -19.57 8.01
N ASN A 49 -18.01 -20.51 8.08
CA ASN A 49 -19.30 -20.26 8.69
C ASN A 49 -19.16 -20.05 10.19
N LEU A 50 -18.42 -20.91 10.91
CA LEU A 50 -18.18 -20.75 12.35
C LEU A 50 -17.52 -19.41 12.67
N LEU A 51 -16.47 -19.06 11.91
CA LEU A 51 -15.69 -17.83 12.06
C LEU A 51 -16.34 -16.61 11.39
N SER A 52 -17.57 -16.70 10.86
CA SER A 52 -18.31 -15.50 10.44
C SER A 52 -18.97 -14.79 11.63
N ASN A 53 -19.36 -15.55 12.66
CA ASN A 53 -20.03 -15.07 13.85
C ASN A 53 -19.03 -14.75 14.98
N ARG A 54 -19.18 -13.59 15.61
CA ARG A 54 -18.30 -13.11 16.68
C ARG A 54 -18.43 -13.90 17.97
N ASN A 55 -19.64 -14.20 18.42
CA ASN A 55 -19.87 -14.96 19.65
C ASN A 55 -19.23 -16.35 19.53
N ASN A 56 -19.32 -16.96 18.35
CA ASN A 56 -18.64 -18.21 18.03
C ASN A 56 -17.11 -18.05 18.11
N LYS A 57 -16.52 -16.98 17.56
CA LYS A 57 -15.09 -16.68 17.72
C LYS A 57 -14.67 -16.54 19.17
N ILE A 58 -15.41 -15.75 19.96
CA ILE A 58 -15.09 -15.50 21.38
C ILE A 58 -15.14 -16.81 22.15
N ARG A 59 -16.19 -17.63 21.93
CA ARG A 59 -16.32 -18.94 22.56
C ARG A 59 -15.16 -19.87 22.17
N LEU A 60 -14.78 -19.89 20.90
CA LEU A 60 -13.66 -20.69 20.41
C LEU A 60 -12.33 -20.26 21.05
N ILE A 61 -12.05 -18.95 21.08
CA ILE A 61 -10.84 -18.38 21.69
C ILE A 61 -10.81 -18.71 23.19
N SER A 62 -11.92 -18.56 23.90
CA SER A 62 -12.02 -18.87 25.33
C SER A 62 -11.74 -20.36 25.59
N MET A 63 -12.38 -21.25 24.82
CA MET A 63 -12.18 -22.70 24.92
C MET A 63 -10.73 -23.10 24.64
N LEU A 64 -10.14 -22.59 23.55
CA LEU A 64 -8.73 -22.86 23.21
C LEU A 64 -7.78 -22.31 24.29
N SER A 65 -8.04 -21.12 24.81
CA SER A 65 -7.23 -20.50 25.87
C SER A 65 -7.20 -21.37 27.13
N VAL A 66 -8.35 -21.92 27.53
CA VAL A 66 -8.43 -22.86 28.66
C VAL A 66 -7.66 -24.14 28.34
N LYS A 67 -7.85 -24.72 27.15
CA LYS A 67 -7.17 -25.96 26.75
C LYS A 67 -5.65 -25.80 26.74
N PHE A 68 -5.13 -24.71 26.19
CA PHE A 68 -3.70 -24.42 26.17
C PHE A 68 -3.14 -24.23 27.58
N ARG A 69 -3.82 -23.48 28.45
CA ARG A 69 -3.40 -23.32 29.85
C ARG A 69 -3.38 -24.63 30.63
N LEU A 70 -4.36 -25.51 30.40
CA LEU A 70 -4.39 -26.86 30.99
C LEU A 70 -3.23 -27.75 30.51
N ASN A 71 -2.64 -27.45 29.36
CA ASN A 71 -1.44 -28.11 28.85
C ASN A 71 -0.16 -27.28 29.12
N ASN A 72 -0.18 -26.42 30.15
CA ASN A 72 0.94 -25.58 30.60
C ASN A 72 1.48 -24.58 29.57
N PHE A 73 0.68 -24.21 28.56
CA PHE A 73 1.03 -23.12 27.66
C PHE A 73 0.60 -21.77 28.23
N ILE A 74 1.47 -20.76 28.08
CA ILE A 74 1.14 -19.37 28.39
C ILE A 74 0.29 -18.81 27.26
N VAL A 75 -0.87 -18.24 27.60
CA VAL A 75 -1.80 -17.65 26.62
C VAL A 75 -1.99 -16.17 26.89
N LYS A 76 -1.63 -15.34 25.91
CA LYS A 76 -1.90 -13.90 25.87
C LYS A 76 -2.98 -13.60 24.83
N GLN A 77 -3.87 -12.68 25.13
CA GLN A 77 -4.95 -12.27 24.22
C GLN A 77 -4.78 -10.79 23.86
N ALA A 78 -4.76 -10.50 22.57
CA ALA A 78 -4.77 -9.13 22.07
C ALA A 78 -6.18 -8.55 22.10
N THR A 79 -6.29 -7.24 22.32
CA THR A 79 -7.56 -6.49 22.24
C THR A 79 -8.00 -6.26 20.80
N ASP A 80 -7.03 -6.15 19.88
CA ASP A 80 -7.27 -5.95 18.45
C ASP A 80 -6.37 -6.88 17.60
N ASN A 81 -5.49 -6.33 16.76
CA ASN A 81 -4.50 -7.14 16.03
C ASN A 81 -3.45 -7.73 16.99
N ALA A 82 -3.13 -9.01 16.82
CA ALA A 82 -2.18 -9.74 17.65
C ALA A 82 -0.72 -9.52 17.23
N ASP A 83 -0.43 -9.05 16.01
CA ASP A 83 0.93 -9.05 15.46
C ASP A 83 1.94 -8.33 16.37
N VAL A 84 1.62 -7.11 16.78
CA VAL A 84 2.49 -6.32 17.67
C VAL A 84 2.65 -6.99 19.04
N LEU A 85 1.60 -7.63 19.57
CA LEU A 85 1.68 -8.34 20.85
C LEU A 85 2.55 -9.60 20.75
N ILE A 86 2.48 -10.32 19.62
CA ILE A 86 3.31 -11.48 19.32
C ILE A 86 4.78 -11.04 19.27
N ILE A 87 5.11 -10.01 18.50
CA ILE A 87 6.50 -9.54 18.35
C ILE A 87 7.05 -8.97 19.66
N LYS A 88 6.29 -8.14 20.39
CA LYS A 88 6.72 -7.65 21.71
C LYS A 88 6.97 -8.78 22.70
N THR A 89 6.15 -9.83 22.66
CA THR A 89 6.37 -11.02 23.49
C THR A 89 7.64 -11.73 23.08
N ALA A 90 7.88 -11.95 21.78
CA ALA A 90 9.08 -12.61 21.30
C ALA A 90 10.36 -11.85 21.66
N ILE A 91 10.36 -10.51 21.57
CA ILE A 91 11.50 -9.67 21.97
C ILE A 91 11.80 -9.80 23.45
N ASN A 92 10.77 -9.82 24.31
CA ASN A 92 10.97 -10.00 25.74
C ASN A 92 11.52 -11.40 26.08
N GLU A 93 11.02 -12.44 25.43
CA GLU A 93 11.51 -13.82 25.62
C GLU A 93 12.97 -13.96 25.13
N ALA A 94 13.30 -13.31 24.02
CA ALA A 94 14.65 -13.36 23.45
C ALA A 94 15.72 -12.61 24.25
N MET A 95 15.36 -11.94 25.34
CA MET A 95 16.34 -11.43 26.30
C MET A 95 17.07 -12.56 27.04
N ASN A 96 16.40 -13.70 27.24
CA ASN A 96 16.94 -14.82 28.03
C ASN A 96 16.94 -16.16 27.29
N ASN A 97 16.19 -16.28 26.19
CA ASN A 97 15.95 -17.55 25.51
C ASN A 97 16.18 -17.44 24.00
N ILE A 98 16.57 -18.53 23.35
CA ILE A 98 16.46 -18.63 21.89
C ILE A 98 14.97 -18.63 21.55
N THR A 99 14.53 -17.64 20.76
CA THR A 99 13.10 -17.43 20.47
C THR A 99 12.82 -17.56 18.99
N THR A 100 11.72 -18.24 18.67
CA THR A 100 11.19 -18.36 17.30
C THR A 100 9.73 -17.93 17.27
N VAL A 101 9.40 -16.99 16.38
CA VAL A 101 8.03 -16.59 16.04
C VAL A 101 7.54 -17.51 14.94
N VAL A 102 6.40 -18.17 15.15
CA VAL A 102 5.78 -19.05 14.14
C VAL A 102 4.52 -18.41 13.61
N GLY A 103 4.45 -18.20 12.30
CA GLY A 103 3.27 -17.61 11.66
C GLY A 103 3.36 -17.58 10.14
N ASP A 104 2.19 -17.55 9.48
CA ASP A 104 2.12 -17.46 8.02
C ASP A 104 2.20 -16.02 7.48
N ASP A 105 1.86 -15.06 8.34
CA ASP A 105 1.72 -13.66 7.99
C ASP A 105 3.08 -12.97 7.81
N VAL A 106 3.22 -12.22 6.73
CA VAL A 106 4.42 -11.43 6.43
C VAL A 106 4.51 -10.21 7.34
N ASP A 107 3.38 -9.71 7.85
CA ASP A 107 3.34 -8.60 8.79
C ASP A 107 4.17 -8.91 10.04
N LEU A 108 4.11 -10.16 10.54
CA LEU A 108 4.92 -10.61 11.66
C LEU A 108 6.42 -10.45 11.40
N PHE A 109 6.90 -10.88 10.23
CA PHE A 109 8.32 -10.78 9.89
C PHE A 109 8.77 -9.33 9.72
N VAL A 110 7.95 -8.50 9.07
CA VAL A 110 8.23 -7.07 8.87
C VAL A 110 8.30 -6.34 10.21
N ILE A 111 7.33 -6.56 11.09
CA ILE A 111 7.31 -5.96 12.43
C ILE A 111 8.47 -6.48 13.27
N LEU A 112 8.80 -7.78 13.18
CA LEU A 112 9.95 -8.36 13.86
C LEU A 112 11.25 -7.66 13.46
N THR A 113 11.53 -7.56 12.16
CA THR A 113 12.71 -6.87 11.64
C THR A 113 12.80 -5.43 12.13
N ALA A 114 11.67 -4.71 12.15
CA ALA A 114 11.63 -3.32 12.59
C ALA A 114 11.91 -3.14 14.10
N HIS A 115 11.42 -4.07 14.94
CA HIS A 115 11.50 -3.93 16.40
C HIS A 115 12.70 -4.63 17.04
N SER A 116 13.29 -5.64 16.40
CA SER A 116 14.47 -6.32 16.95
C SER A 116 15.64 -5.34 17.13
N LEU A 117 16.51 -5.60 18.10
CA LEU A 117 17.79 -4.90 18.21
C LEU A 117 18.84 -5.61 17.36
N ALA A 118 19.85 -4.89 16.87
CA ALA A 118 20.94 -5.49 16.09
C ALA A 118 21.74 -6.55 16.88
N THR A 119 21.68 -6.49 18.22
CA THR A 119 22.30 -7.43 19.14
C THR A 119 21.45 -8.67 19.42
N GLN A 120 20.19 -8.70 18.95
CA GLN A 120 19.21 -9.72 19.28
C GLN A 120 18.77 -10.46 18.02
N GLU A 121 19.02 -11.77 17.99
CA GLU A 121 18.57 -12.62 16.91
C GLU A 121 17.31 -13.39 17.31
N ILE A 122 16.25 -13.20 16.52
CA ILE A 122 14.97 -13.86 16.70
C ILE A 122 14.61 -14.49 15.36
N PHE A 123 14.20 -15.76 15.39
CA PHE A 123 13.85 -16.45 14.16
C PHE A 123 12.36 -16.31 13.85
N PHE A 124 12.03 -16.20 12.57
CA PHE A 124 10.68 -16.28 12.06
C PHE A 124 10.54 -17.55 11.22
N LEU A 125 9.66 -18.44 11.66
CA LEU A 125 9.36 -19.71 10.99
C LEU A 125 8.01 -19.59 10.30
N LYS A 126 8.03 -19.70 8.97
CA LYS A 126 6.80 -19.79 8.17
C LYS A 126 6.36 -21.25 8.03
N PRO A 127 5.22 -21.66 8.64
CA PRO A 127 4.76 -23.05 8.60
C PRO A 127 4.10 -23.36 7.25
N ASN A 128 4.88 -23.85 6.27
CA ASN A 128 4.32 -24.19 4.97
C ASN A 128 3.27 -25.33 5.05
N LYS A 129 2.29 -25.27 4.13
CA LYS A 129 1.38 -26.39 3.86
C LYS A 129 2.16 -27.57 3.24
N LYS A 130 1.64 -28.79 3.42
CA LYS A 130 2.30 -30.08 3.10
C LYS A 130 3.13 -30.04 1.80
N ASN A 131 4.35 -30.58 1.85
CA ASN A 131 5.33 -30.78 0.76
C ASN A 131 6.23 -29.60 0.33
N VAL A 132 6.40 -28.56 1.16
CA VAL A 132 7.44 -27.53 0.92
C VAL A 132 8.33 -27.40 2.16
N GLU A 133 9.64 -27.28 1.94
CA GLU A 133 10.64 -27.07 2.98
C GLU A 133 10.29 -25.86 3.85
N LYS A 134 10.43 -26.00 5.17
CA LYS A 134 10.14 -24.92 6.12
C LYS A 134 11.16 -23.79 5.91
N LYS A 135 10.68 -22.56 5.71
CA LYS A 135 11.56 -21.39 5.60
C LYS A 135 11.74 -20.73 6.95
N LEU A 136 12.99 -20.64 7.40
CA LEU A 136 13.41 -19.95 8.60
C LEU A 136 14.11 -18.65 8.20
N TYR A 137 13.67 -17.54 8.78
CA TYR A 137 14.23 -16.22 8.55
C TYR A 137 14.79 -15.66 9.85
N SER A 138 15.88 -14.90 9.79
CA SER A 138 16.43 -14.19 10.95
C SER A 138 15.85 -12.79 11.00
N SER A 139 15.58 -12.27 12.19
CA SER A 139 15.27 -10.84 12.41
C SER A 139 16.35 -9.93 11.83
N ARG A 140 17.57 -10.45 11.68
CA ARG A 140 18.76 -9.80 11.16
C ARG A 140 18.95 -9.91 9.65
N SER A 141 18.03 -10.56 8.94
CA SER A 141 18.10 -10.71 7.47
C SER A 141 18.19 -9.38 6.72
N PHE A 142 17.85 -8.25 7.37
CA PHE A 142 17.97 -6.91 6.80
C PHE A 142 19.03 -6.02 7.46
N ASP A 143 19.88 -6.53 8.36
CA ASP A 143 20.86 -5.71 9.09
C ASP A 143 21.86 -5.00 8.17
N GLN A 144 22.22 -5.64 7.05
CA GLN A 144 23.13 -5.06 6.04
C GLN A 144 22.40 -4.14 5.05
N HIS A 145 21.07 -4.06 5.11
CA HIS A 145 20.28 -3.29 4.18
C HIS A 145 19.86 -1.95 4.78
N LEU A 146 20.17 -0.88 4.06
CA LEU A 146 19.78 0.51 4.37
C LEU A 146 18.26 0.74 4.51
N ILE A 147 17.44 -0.27 4.22
CA ILE A 147 15.98 -0.22 4.23
C ILE A 147 15.37 -0.63 5.57
N ARG A 148 16.15 -1.21 6.48
CA ARG A 148 15.65 -1.78 7.75
C ARG A 148 14.79 -0.77 8.51
N ASP A 149 15.29 0.44 8.64
CA ASP A 149 14.60 1.53 9.35
C ASP A 149 13.35 2.02 8.59
N GLN A 150 13.25 1.77 7.29
CA GLN A 150 12.11 2.15 6.45
C GLN A 150 11.18 0.98 6.12
N ILE A 151 11.41 -0.22 6.68
CA ILE A 151 10.71 -1.44 6.29
C ILE A 151 9.21 -1.38 6.57
N LEU A 152 8.80 -0.73 7.67
CA LEU A 152 7.40 -0.52 8.01
C LEU A 152 6.71 0.38 6.98
N PHE A 153 7.34 1.50 6.60
CA PHE A 153 6.82 2.38 5.56
C PHE A 153 6.76 1.66 4.21
N LEU A 154 7.83 0.97 3.80
CA LEU A 154 7.87 0.22 2.55
C LEU A 154 6.70 -0.76 2.47
N HIS A 155 6.47 -1.53 3.54
CA HIS A 155 5.43 -2.54 3.60
C HIS A 155 4.03 -1.91 3.61
N ALA A 156 3.78 -0.90 4.45
CA ALA A 156 2.49 -0.22 4.50
C ALA A 156 2.15 0.52 3.18
N PHE A 157 3.12 1.20 2.57
CA PHE A 157 2.93 1.95 1.33
C PHE A 157 2.67 1.03 0.12
N SER A 158 3.45 -0.04 -0.01
CA SER A 158 3.41 -0.91 -1.20
C SER A 158 2.37 -2.04 -1.15
N VAL A 159 1.46 -2.00 -0.17
CA VAL A 159 0.34 -2.91 0.16
C VAL A 159 0.54 -3.69 1.46
N CYS A 160 -0.36 -3.47 2.40
CA CYS A 160 -0.71 -4.40 3.48
C CYS A 160 -2.25 -4.51 3.61
N ASP A 161 -2.74 -5.32 4.54
CA ASP A 161 -4.17 -5.59 4.72
C ASP A 161 -5.02 -4.34 5.01
N THR A 162 -4.39 -3.27 5.48
CA THR A 162 -5.06 -2.05 5.93
C THR A 162 -4.87 -0.86 4.99
N THR A 163 -4.05 -0.96 3.95
CA THR A 163 -3.79 0.14 3.01
C THR A 163 -4.26 -0.19 1.60
N SER A 164 -4.58 0.85 0.82
CA SER A 164 -4.95 0.66 -0.58
C SER A 164 -3.74 0.26 -1.42
N ALA A 165 -3.97 -0.53 -2.48
CA ALA A 165 -2.94 -0.91 -3.42
C ALA A 165 -2.77 0.10 -4.56
N LEU A 166 -1.52 0.38 -4.89
CA LEU A 166 -1.16 1.10 -6.12
C LEU A 166 -0.98 0.08 -7.25
N SER A 167 -1.68 0.29 -8.36
CA SER A 167 -1.65 -0.65 -9.50
C SER A 167 -0.23 -0.78 -10.05
N HIS A 168 0.28 -2.02 -10.15
CA HIS A 168 1.63 -2.33 -10.65
C HIS A 168 2.79 -1.72 -9.83
N LYS A 169 2.53 -1.20 -8.64
CA LYS A 169 3.56 -0.64 -7.74
C LYS A 169 3.61 -1.45 -6.44
N GLY A 170 4.31 -2.59 -6.50
CA GLY A 170 4.47 -3.50 -5.36
C GLY A 170 5.77 -3.32 -4.57
N LYS A 171 5.96 -4.19 -3.58
CA LYS A 171 7.13 -4.22 -2.66
C LYS A 171 8.47 -4.17 -3.39
N SER A 172 8.64 -4.98 -4.44
CA SER A 172 9.90 -5.03 -5.20
C SER A 172 10.21 -3.71 -5.90
N SER A 173 9.21 -3.00 -6.42
CA SER A 173 9.39 -1.70 -7.06
C SER A 173 9.74 -0.62 -6.04
N ALA A 174 9.04 -0.60 -4.90
CA ALA A 174 9.33 0.33 -3.81
C ALA A 174 10.73 0.10 -3.22
N LEU A 175 11.12 -1.17 -3.04
CA LEU A 175 12.46 -1.57 -2.59
C LEU A 175 13.54 -1.06 -3.54
N LYS A 176 13.43 -1.39 -4.84
CA LYS A 176 14.37 -0.91 -5.87
C LYS A 176 14.49 0.61 -5.87
N LEU A 177 13.38 1.32 -5.68
CA LEU A 177 13.38 2.79 -5.61
C LEU A 177 14.16 3.31 -4.41
N MET A 178 13.90 2.78 -3.20
CA MET A 178 14.62 3.18 -1.97
C MET A 178 16.11 2.89 -2.03
N THR A 179 16.50 1.77 -2.64
CA THR A 179 17.91 1.41 -2.81
C THR A 179 18.61 2.33 -3.81
N LYS A 180 17.94 2.72 -4.90
CA LYS A 180 18.53 3.56 -5.95
C LYS A 180 18.52 5.06 -5.64
N ARG A 181 17.51 5.56 -4.92
CA ARG A 181 17.30 6.99 -4.68
C ARG A 181 17.30 7.29 -3.18
N GLU A 182 18.49 7.57 -2.65
CA GLU A 182 18.70 7.81 -1.22
C GLU A 182 17.80 8.92 -0.66
N TYR A 183 17.68 10.05 -1.37
CA TYR A 183 16.85 11.18 -0.90
C TYR A 183 15.37 10.78 -0.70
N LEU A 184 14.84 9.87 -1.52
CA LEU A 184 13.47 9.35 -1.34
C LEU A 184 13.39 8.42 -0.13
N ARG A 185 14.40 7.58 0.09
CA ARG A 185 14.47 6.74 1.29
C ARG A 185 14.51 7.61 2.56
N LEU A 186 15.35 8.64 2.59
CA LEU A 186 15.44 9.57 3.72
C LEU A 186 14.13 10.32 3.96
N ALA A 187 13.44 10.77 2.89
CA ALA A 187 12.14 11.41 3.00
C ALA A 187 11.09 10.55 3.75
N THR A 188 11.19 9.22 3.66
CA THR A 188 10.23 8.31 4.30
C THR A 188 10.47 8.07 5.79
N GLN A 189 11.62 8.49 6.34
CA GLN A 189 11.91 8.35 7.78
C GLN A 189 10.88 9.03 8.67
N ILE A 190 10.25 10.10 8.15
CA ILE A 190 9.26 10.88 8.86
C ILE A 190 8.04 10.05 9.30
N PHE A 191 7.71 8.96 8.58
CA PHE A 191 6.59 8.08 8.91
C PHE A 191 6.82 7.25 10.19
N ASN A 192 8.06 7.17 10.68
CA ASN A 192 8.38 6.48 11.93
C ASN A 192 8.22 7.37 13.18
N SER A 193 7.77 8.62 13.02
CA SER A 193 7.69 9.61 14.09
C SER A 193 6.23 10.03 14.37
N GLN A 194 5.84 10.06 15.65
CA GLN A 194 4.46 10.35 16.06
C GLN A 194 4.09 11.84 15.93
N ASN A 195 5.02 12.75 16.17
CA ASN A 195 4.76 14.19 16.29
C ASN A 195 5.18 14.96 15.03
N VAL A 196 4.70 14.51 13.88
CA VAL A 196 5.02 15.09 12.58
C VAL A 196 3.88 15.98 12.10
N LEU A 197 4.20 17.15 11.58
CA LEU A 197 3.24 18.01 10.89
C LEU A 197 2.68 17.29 9.66
N ARG A 198 1.35 17.25 9.56
CA ARG A 198 0.64 16.51 8.50
C ARG A 198 1.08 16.97 7.11
N GLU A 199 1.28 18.26 6.93
CA GLU A 199 1.74 18.85 5.67
C GLU A 199 3.10 18.28 5.27
N LYS A 200 4.02 18.13 6.22
CA LYS A 200 5.36 17.58 5.96
C LYS A 200 5.33 16.08 5.69
N LEU A 201 4.45 15.35 6.37
CA LEU A 201 4.20 13.94 6.10
C LEU A 201 3.72 13.74 4.66
N ILE A 202 2.70 14.52 4.25
CA ILE A 202 2.14 14.46 2.89
C ILE A 202 3.18 14.87 1.86
N GLU A 203 3.91 15.97 2.06
CA GLU A 203 4.95 16.45 1.13
C GLU A 203 5.99 15.35 0.85
N ASN A 204 6.50 14.68 1.89
CA ASN A 204 7.48 13.60 1.73
C ASN A 204 6.87 12.33 1.11
N GLY A 205 5.63 12.00 1.47
CA GLY A 205 4.91 10.89 0.86
C GLY A 205 4.63 11.09 -0.62
N ILE A 206 4.28 12.31 -1.04
CA ILE A 206 4.07 12.69 -2.43
C ILE A 206 5.38 12.61 -3.21
N LYS A 207 6.52 13.06 -2.65
CA LYS A 207 7.85 12.87 -3.25
C LYS A 207 8.14 11.40 -3.54
N PHE A 208 7.87 10.51 -2.58
CA PHE A 208 8.03 9.07 -2.78
C PHE A 208 7.08 8.52 -3.87
N MET A 209 5.84 8.99 -3.88
CA MET A 209 4.83 8.59 -4.86
C MET A 209 5.19 9.05 -6.28
N LEU A 210 5.66 10.28 -6.46
CA LEU A 210 6.21 10.75 -7.74
C LEU A 210 7.37 9.86 -8.20
N GLY A 211 8.30 9.56 -7.29
CA GLY A 211 9.41 8.65 -7.56
C GLY A 211 8.98 7.25 -8.02
N ILE A 212 7.97 6.64 -7.38
CA ILE A 212 7.52 5.29 -7.74
C ILE A 212 6.78 5.23 -9.09
N TYR A 213 6.22 6.36 -9.52
CA TYR A 213 5.64 6.50 -10.85
C TYR A 213 6.66 6.91 -11.92
N GLY A 214 7.92 7.18 -11.54
CA GLY A 214 8.98 7.52 -12.48
C GLY A 214 9.02 9.00 -12.87
N ALA A 215 8.49 9.87 -12.01
CA ALA A 215 8.55 11.31 -12.25
C ALA A 215 10.01 11.82 -12.23
N PRO A 216 10.28 12.93 -12.97
CA PRO A 216 11.49 13.73 -12.81
C PRO A 216 11.68 14.17 -11.36
N ILE A 217 12.91 14.51 -10.98
CA ILE A 217 13.27 14.84 -9.59
C ILE A 217 12.73 16.21 -9.17
N ASP A 218 12.62 17.12 -10.12
CA ASP A 218 12.11 18.50 -10.01
C ASP A 218 10.58 18.58 -10.04
N GLU A 219 9.90 17.50 -10.45
CA GLU A 219 8.45 17.42 -10.36
C GLU A 219 8.00 17.38 -8.90
N THR A 220 7.03 18.23 -8.56
CA THR A 220 6.50 18.37 -7.19
C THR A 220 4.99 18.18 -7.12
N SER A 221 4.30 18.22 -8.26
CA SER A 221 2.85 18.10 -8.34
C SER A 221 2.45 16.76 -8.92
N LEU A 222 1.76 15.96 -8.10
CA LEU A 222 1.22 14.68 -8.56
C LEU A 222 0.14 14.87 -9.63
N ASN A 223 -0.64 15.95 -9.56
CA ASN A 223 -1.68 16.26 -10.54
C ASN A 223 -1.09 16.68 -11.89
N GLU A 224 -0.04 17.52 -11.90
CA GLU A 224 0.64 17.91 -13.15
C GLU A 224 1.33 16.70 -13.79
N TYR A 225 2.03 15.89 -12.99
CA TYR A 225 2.65 14.67 -13.48
C TYR A 225 1.63 13.65 -14.00
N ARG A 226 0.47 13.53 -13.32
CA ARG A 226 -0.65 12.69 -13.78
C ARG A 226 -1.19 13.19 -15.11
N TYR A 227 -1.37 14.51 -15.27
CA TYR A 227 -1.85 15.10 -16.52
C TYR A 227 -0.85 14.88 -17.66
N SER A 228 0.44 15.16 -17.46
CA SER A 228 1.47 14.92 -18.48
C SER A 228 1.58 13.43 -18.84
N SER A 229 1.44 12.52 -17.87
CA SER A 229 1.39 11.08 -18.10
C SER A 229 0.17 10.66 -18.93
N PHE A 230 -0.99 11.31 -18.69
CA PHE A 230 -2.19 11.08 -19.47
C PHE A 230 -2.02 11.53 -20.92
N ILE A 231 -1.53 12.76 -21.15
CA ILE A 231 -1.26 13.28 -22.51
C ILE A 231 -0.32 12.35 -23.27
N LYS A 232 0.82 11.95 -22.66
CA LYS A 232 1.75 10.97 -23.25
C LYS A 232 1.11 9.63 -23.59
N SER A 233 0.11 9.21 -22.82
CA SER A 233 -0.59 7.94 -23.06
C SER A 233 -1.58 8.05 -24.21
N VAL A 234 -2.26 9.20 -24.35
CA VAL A 234 -3.22 9.45 -25.45
C VAL A 234 -2.51 9.61 -26.80
N SER A 235 -1.26 10.10 -26.80
CA SER A 235 -0.47 10.23 -28.04
C SER A 235 -0.03 8.89 -28.65
N LYS A 236 -0.30 7.76 -27.97
CA LYS A 236 -0.03 6.42 -28.49
C LYS A 236 -1.29 5.88 -29.17
N ASP A 237 -1.12 5.10 -30.24
CA ASP A 237 -2.23 4.40 -30.93
C ASP A 237 -2.80 3.21 -30.13
N GLU A 238 -2.73 3.26 -28.79
CA GLU A 238 -3.21 2.24 -27.87
C GLU A 238 -4.25 2.80 -26.89
N PRO A 239 -5.19 1.98 -26.41
CA PRO A 239 -6.13 2.40 -25.36
C PRO A 239 -5.40 2.86 -24.08
N VAL A 240 -5.78 4.03 -23.58
CA VAL A 240 -5.20 4.58 -22.36
C VAL A 240 -5.53 3.70 -21.15
N LYS A 241 -4.49 3.15 -20.53
CA LYS A 241 -4.59 2.36 -19.30
C LYS A 241 -4.59 3.29 -18.08
N LEU A 242 -5.77 3.76 -17.68
CA LEU A 242 -5.95 4.72 -16.58
C LEU A 242 -5.41 4.24 -15.23
N ASN A 243 -5.35 2.93 -14.99
CA ASN A 243 -4.80 2.33 -13.79
C ASN A 243 -3.28 2.51 -13.65
N LEU A 244 -2.57 2.79 -14.75
CA LEU A 244 -1.12 3.04 -14.74
C LEU A 244 -0.77 4.49 -14.42
N LEU A 245 -1.74 5.40 -14.41
CA LEU A 245 -1.51 6.79 -14.07
C LEU A 245 -1.23 6.96 -12.55
N PRO A 246 -0.39 7.93 -12.16
CA PRO A 246 -0.25 8.34 -10.76
C PRO A 246 -1.62 8.72 -10.18
N PRO A 247 -1.95 8.43 -8.91
CA PRO A 247 -3.23 8.84 -8.34
C PRO A 247 -3.35 10.38 -8.30
N THR A 248 -4.55 10.91 -8.06
CA THR A 248 -4.68 12.35 -7.76
C THR A 248 -4.08 12.67 -6.40
N THR A 249 -3.70 13.93 -6.17
CA THR A 249 -3.18 14.37 -4.86
C THR A 249 -4.13 14.01 -3.70
N ASP A 250 -5.44 14.23 -3.89
CA ASP A 250 -6.46 13.91 -2.88
C ASP A 250 -6.50 12.40 -2.51
N VAL A 251 -6.38 11.51 -3.51
CA VAL A 251 -6.32 10.06 -3.26
C VAL A 251 -4.99 9.68 -2.61
N ALA A 252 -3.88 10.27 -3.07
CA ALA A 252 -2.56 10.05 -2.52
C ALA A 252 -2.50 10.42 -1.05
N GLU A 253 -3.08 11.56 -0.65
CA GLU A 253 -3.16 12.00 0.74
C GLU A 253 -3.88 10.99 1.62
N MET A 254 -5.06 10.52 1.21
CA MET A 254 -5.81 9.52 1.98
C MET A 254 -5.03 8.22 2.13
N HIS A 255 -4.32 7.79 1.08
CA HIS A 255 -3.45 6.62 1.15
C HIS A 255 -2.30 6.84 2.15
N LEU A 256 -1.58 7.96 2.05
CA LEU A 256 -0.44 8.29 2.92
C LEU A 256 -0.84 8.42 4.40
N LEU A 257 -2.04 8.94 4.69
CA LEU A 257 -2.58 8.97 6.05
C LEU A 257 -2.83 7.55 6.58
N CYS A 258 -3.40 6.66 5.77
CA CYS A 258 -3.58 5.25 6.15
C CYS A 258 -2.24 4.54 6.37
N VAL A 259 -1.25 4.82 5.52
CA VAL A 259 0.12 4.29 5.65
C VAL A 259 0.72 4.74 6.98
N ASN A 260 0.65 6.03 7.30
CA ASN A 260 1.20 6.54 8.56
C ASN A 260 0.50 5.94 9.78
N TYR A 261 -0.83 5.84 9.75
CA TYR A 261 -1.57 5.16 10.81
C TYR A 261 -1.04 3.75 11.05
N GLN A 262 -0.87 2.97 9.98
CA GLN A 262 -0.44 1.58 10.10
C GLN A 262 0.99 1.47 10.65
N VAL A 263 1.93 2.30 10.15
CA VAL A 263 3.30 2.35 10.65
C VAL A 263 3.32 2.67 12.14
N LEU A 264 2.59 3.72 12.56
CA LEU A 264 2.55 4.13 13.96
C LEU A 264 1.85 3.08 14.85
N LYS A 265 0.79 2.40 14.37
CA LYS A 265 0.17 1.27 15.09
C LYS A 265 1.17 0.13 15.28
N TRP A 266 1.95 -0.23 14.26
CA TRP A 266 2.99 -1.24 14.38
C TRP A 266 4.11 -0.83 15.34
N LEU A 267 4.44 0.46 15.42
CA LEU A 267 5.35 1.01 16.43
C LEU A 267 4.74 1.04 17.86
N GLY A 268 3.47 0.67 18.00
CA GLY A 268 2.79 0.53 19.30
C GLY A 268 2.08 1.79 19.78
N ASN A 269 1.86 2.78 18.91
CA ASN A 269 1.11 3.97 19.25
C ASN A 269 -0.40 3.66 19.34
N ASP A 270 -1.08 4.35 20.26
CA ASP A 270 -2.54 4.35 20.30
C ASP A 270 -3.06 5.57 19.53
N LEU A 271 -3.79 5.32 18.46
CA LEU A 271 -4.22 6.33 17.50
C LEU A 271 -5.68 6.11 17.16
N ASN A 272 -6.42 7.21 17.00
CA ASN A 272 -7.77 7.15 16.49
C ASN A 272 -7.75 7.08 14.96
N PRO A 273 -8.23 5.98 14.34
CA PRO A 273 -8.19 5.81 12.89
C PRO A 273 -8.93 6.92 12.11
N THR A 274 -9.94 7.57 12.69
CA THR A 274 -10.69 8.63 11.99
C THR A 274 -9.86 9.88 11.72
N ASP A 275 -8.75 10.05 12.43
CA ASP A 275 -7.81 11.14 12.22
C ASP A 275 -6.87 10.86 11.04
N TRP A 276 -6.83 9.61 10.55
CA TRP A 276 -5.82 9.12 9.62
C TRP A 276 -6.42 8.40 8.40
N GLY A 277 -7.23 9.11 7.62
CA GLY A 277 -7.71 8.58 6.35
C GLY A 277 -8.81 7.51 6.48
N TRP A 278 -9.38 7.29 7.67
CA TRP A 278 -10.57 6.45 7.86
C TRP A 278 -11.81 7.29 8.20
N ILE A 279 -12.98 6.71 7.95
CA ILE A 279 -14.27 7.26 8.35
C ILE A 279 -15.12 6.20 9.05
N LEU A 280 -15.91 6.65 10.00
CA LEU A 280 -16.77 5.82 10.83
C LEU A 280 -18.22 5.88 10.33
N ARG A 281 -18.71 4.87 9.59
CA ARG A 281 -20.07 4.87 8.99
C ARG A 281 -20.92 3.71 9.44
N GLU A 282 -22.08 3.97 10.05
CA GLU A 282 -22.99 2.94 10.61
C GLU A 282 -22.30 1.99 11.57
N GLY A 283 -21.34 2.57 12.26
CA GLY A 283 -20.32 1.80 12.86
C GLY A 283 -19.59 0.89 11.86
N VAL A 284 -18.84 1.34 10.85
CA VAL A 284 -17.90 0.51 10.06
C VAL A 284 -16.75 1.39 9.58
N LEU A 285 -15.50 0.93 9.73
CA LEU A 285 -14.30 1.78 9.53
C LEU A 285 -14.03 1.61 8.07
N MET A 286 -14.33 2.62 7.28
CA MET A 286 -14.09 2.55 5.85
C MET A 286 -12.92 3.45 5.52
N PRO A 287 -12.06 3.07 4.57
CA PRO A 287 -11.10 4.01 4.03
C PRO A 287 -11.87 5.23 3.53
N ARG A 288 -11.41 6.42 3.90
CA ARG A 288 -11.93 7.66 3.36
C ARG A 288 -11.61 7.64 1.87
N ARG A 289 -12.67 7.74 1.06
CA ARG A 289 -12.53 7.89 -0.38
C ARG A 289 -12.18 9.33 -0.71
N MET A 290 -11.85 9.56 -1.98
CA MET A 290 -11.64 10.89 -2.53
C MET A 290 -12.72 11.88 -2.11
N LEU A 291 -12.28 13.08 -1.74
CA LEU A 291 -13.11 14.23 -1.44
C LEU A 291 -13.41 15.03 -2.71
N GLN A 292 -12.56 14.89 -3.74
CA GLN A 292 -12.69 15.57 -5.02
C GLN A 292 -13.15 14.64 -6.14
N LEU A 293 -13.54 15.22 -7.28
CA LEU A 293 -13.89 14.46 -8.48
C LEU A 293 -12.64 13.75 -9.05
N PRO A 294 -12.79 12.56 -9.65
CA PRO A 294 -11.67 11.77 -10.19
C PRO A 294 -10.96 12.41 -11.39
N ALA A 295 -11.65 13.32 -12.07
CA ALA A 295 -11.13 14.18 -13.11
C ALA A 295 -11.99 15.45 -13.17
N PRO A 296 -11.47 16.55 -13.72
CA PRO A 296 -12.27 17.70 -14.15
C PRO A 296 -13.53 17.30 -14.93
N ASP A 297 -14.62 18.06 -14.78
CA ASP A 297 -15.91 17.78 -15.43
C ASP A 297 -15.80 17.70 -16.96
N CYS A 298 -14.91 18.49 -17.56
CA CYS A 298 -14.65 18.45 -19.00
C CYS A 298 -14.10 17.09 -19.47
N LEU A 299 -13.38 16.37 -18.60
CA LEU A 299 -12.85 15.04 -18.88
C LEU A 299 -13.86 13.93 -18.58
N LEU A 300 -14.70 14.09 -17.55
CA LEU A 300 -15.77 13.12 -17.25
C LEU A 300 -16.86 13.11 -18.32
N ASN A 301 -17.09 14.26 -18.96
CA ASN A 301 -18.01 14.43 -20.08
C ASN A 301 -17.29 14.32 -21.43
N MET A 302 -16.13 13.62 -21.49
CA MET A 302 -15.17 13.62 -22.60
C MET A 302 -15.84 13.52 -23.97
N ILE A 303 -15.89 14.65 -24.66
CA ILE A 303 -16.40 14.79 -26.01
C ILE A 303 -15.33 15.50 -26.81
N PHE A 304 -14.63 14.74 -27.65
CA PHE A 304 -13.67 15.29 -28.59
C PHE A 304 -14.37 15.66 -29.87
N CYS A 305 -14.08 16.87 -30.37
CA CYS A 305 -14.49 17.20 -31.73
C CYS A 305 -13.43 16.70 -32.72
N LYS A 306 -13.90 16.32 -33.92
CA LYS A 306 -13.03 16.07 -35.08
C LYS A 306 -13.05 17.25 -36.06
N CYS A 307 -13.30 18.46 -35.55
CA CYS A 307 -13.47 19.67 -36.35
C CYS A 307 -12.21 19.96 -37.17
N VAL A 308 -12.34 19.98 -38.50
CA VAL A 308 -11.19 20.18 -39.41
C VAL A 308 -10.79 21.65 -39.54
N LYS A 309 -11.74 22.59 -39.40
CA LYS A 309 -11.47 24.04 -39.43
C LYS A 309 -12.32 24.76 -38.39
N GLY A 310 -11.65 25.47 -37.47
CA GLY A 310 -12.22 26.40 -36.50
C GLY A 310 -13.51 25.94 -35.82
N CYS A 311 -13.41 25.24 -34.68
CA CYS A 311 -14.48 24.73 -33.79
C CYS A 311 -15.73 25.66 -33.71
N GLY A 312 -16.61 25.61 -34.73
CA GLY A 312 -17.77 26.50 -34.88
C GLY A 312 -19.02 25.98 -34.17
N ALA A 313 -20.21 26.43 -34.57
CA ALA A 313 -21.48 26.05 -33.93
C ALA A 313 -21.80 24.54 -33.96
N LEU A 314 -21.18 23.79 -34.87
CA LEU A 314 -21.34 22.34 -34.99
C LEU A 314 -20.34 21.54 -34.15
N CYS A 315 -19.37 22.21 -33.50
CA CYS A 315 -18.41 21.56 -32.63
C CYS A 315 -19.13 20.91 -31.43
N SER A 316 -18.88 19.63 -31.21
CA SER A 316 -19.46 18.87 -30.11
C SER A 316 -18.99 19.39 -28.74
N CYS A 317 -17.73 19.83 -28.61
CA CYS A 317 -17.22 20.50 -27.42
C CYS A 317 -18.01 21.79 -27.13
N ARG A 318 -18.14 22.66 -28.14
CA ARG A 318 -18.82 23.95 -28.02
C ARG A 318 -20.32 23.81 -27.71
N LYS A 319 -21.00 22.83 -28.32
CA LYS A 319 -22.43 22.56 -28.07
C LYS A 319 -22.72 22.23 -26.60
N LEU A 320 -21.73 21.75 -25.88
CA LEU A 320 -21.83 21.41 -24.46
C LEU A 320 -21.20 22.47 -23.55
N GLY A 321 -20.79 23.61 -24.11
CA GLY A 321 -20.16 24.69 -23.36
C GLY A 321 -18.75 24.38 -22.89
N LEU A 322 -18.03 23.45 -23.55
CA LEU A 322 -16.65 23.10 -23.24
C LEU A 322 -15.69 23.67 -24.29
N ASP A 323 -14.50 24.09 -23.86
CA ASP A 323 -13.40 24.48 -24.74
C ASP A 323 -12.76 23.25 -25.43
N CYS A 324 -12.30 23.45 -26.67
CA CYS A 324 -11.53 22.48 -27.42
C CYS A 324 -10.14 22.36 -26.75
N SER A 325 -9.74 21.16 -26.32
CA SER A 325 -8.45 20.90 -25.65
C SER A 325 -7.37 20.40 -26.62
N ALA A 326 -6.12 20.31 -26.15
CA ALA A 326 -4.98 19.76 -26.88
C ALA A 326 -5.21 18.35 -27.48
N VAL A 327 -6.19 17.62 -26.94
CA VAL A 327 -6.53 16.25 -27.32
C VAL A 327 -7.52 16.20 -28.51
N CYS A 328 -8.11 17.32 -28.92
CA CYS A 328 -9.03 17.34 -30.08
C CYS A 328 -8.29 17.06 -31.39
N ALA A 329 -8.81 16.12 -32.18
CA ALA A 329 -8.08 15.42 -33.25
C ALA A 329 -7.40 16.32 -34.30
N ASN A 330 -8.00 17.45 -34.63
CA ASN A 330 -7.55 18.32 -35.73
C ASN A 330 -7.24 19.76 -35.29
N CYS A 331 -7.86 20.26 -34.22
CA CYS A 331 -7.66 21.63 -33.76
C CYS A 331 -6.64 21.76 -32.63
N HIS A 332 -6.35 20.66 -31.92
CA HIS A 332 -5.43 20.62 -30.78
C HIS A 332 -5.64 21.74 -29.76
N GLY A 333 -6.86 22.27 -29.64
CA GLY A 333 -7.20 23.36 -28.72
C GLY A 333 -6.40 24.66 -28.88
N GLN A 334 -5.63 24.81 -29.96
CA GLN A 334 -4.71 25.94 -30.16
C GLN A 334 -5.08 26.79 -31.38
N SER A 335 -5.65 26.18 -32.42
CA SER A 335 -5.90 26.82 -33.71
C SER A 335 -7.39 27.02 -34.02
N CYS A 336 -8.25 26.96 -33.00
CA CYS A 336 -9.70 27.04 -33.19
C CYS A 336 -10.37 28.11 -32.33
N TYR A 337 -11.52 28.61 -32.81
CA TYR A 337 -12.33 29.61 -32.10
C TYR A 337 -12.92 29.18 -30.75
N ASN A 338 -12.68 27.93 -30.34
CA ASN A 338 -13.15 27.37 -29.08
C ASN A 338 -11.96 26.96 -28.21
N SER A 339 -10.76 27.52 -28.43
CA SER A 339 -9.61 27.33 -27.56
C SER A 339 -9.78 28.12 -26.26
N PRO A 340 -9.29 27.62 -25.11
CA PRO A 340 -9.25 28.41 -23.89
C PRO A 340 -8.41 29.68 -24.09
N PRO A 341 -8.68 30.78 -23.37
CA PRO A 341 -7.86 31.99 -23.41
C PRO A 341 -6.41 31.67 -23.01
N LEU A 342 -5.43 32.25 -23.70
CA LEU A 342 -4.03 32.16 -23.30
C LEU A 342 -3.86 32.80 -21.92
N GLU A 343 -3.48 32.01 -20.91
CA GLU A 343 -2.91 32.56 -19.68
C GLU A 343 -1.60 33.27 -20.06
N SER A 344 -1.47 34.54 -19.67
CA SER A 344 -0.28 35.34 -19.94
C SER A 344 0.93 34.74 -19.22
N THR A 345 1.78 34.02 -19.96
CA THR A 345 3.12 33.68 -19.51
C THR A 345 3.90 34.98 -19.34
N VAL A 346 4.38 35.22 -18.12
CA VAL A 346 5.41 36.23 -17.86
C VAL A 346 6.64 35.80 -18.66
N GLU A 347 7.11 36.67 -19.54
CA GLU A 347 8.33 36.45 -20.32
C GLU A 347 9.53 36.35 -19.37
N GLU A 348 10.08 35.14 -19.18
CA GLU A 348 11.44 34.97 -18.68
C GLU A 348 12.37 34.84 -19.90
N ASN A 349 13.28 35.81 -20.02
CA ASN A 349 14.29 35.91 -21.05
C ASN A 349 15.15 34.64 -21.14
N ASP A 350 15.16 34.04 -22.32
CA ASP A 350 16.14 33.05 -22.77
C ASP A 350 17.55 33.64 -22.76
N ASN A 351 18.46 33.03 -21.98
CA ASN A 351 19.87 32.95 -22.38
C ASN A 351 20.60 31.80 -21.68
N SER A 352 20.66 30.62 -22.32
CA SER A 352 21.89 29.81 -22.30
C SER A 352 21.88 28.72 -23.38
N ASN A 353 23.01 28.62 -24.06
CA ASN A 353 23.27 27.81 -25.25
C ASN A 353 22.91 26.34 -25.13
N ASN A 354 22.26 25.87 -26.19
CA ASN A 354 21.86 24.50 -26.45
C ASN A 354 23.05 23.74 -27.08
N THR A 355 23.54 22.69 -26.43
CA THR A 355 24.25 21.60 -27.11
C THR A 355 23.28 20.43 -27.24
N TYR A 356 22.72 20.29 -28.44
CA TYR A 356 21.85 19.18 -28.83
C TYR A 356 22.57 17.84 -28.65
N ILE A 357 22.00 16.95 -27.84
CA ILE A 357 22.30 15.50 -27.89
C ILE A 357 21.04 14.80 -28.38
N ASN A 358 21.19 14.04 -29.46
CA ASN A 358 20.14 13.30 -30.16
C ASN A 358 19.57 12.18 -29.23
N PRO A 359 18.26 12.16 -28.91
CA PRO A 359 17.66 11.19 -28.00
C PRO A 359 17.67 9.73 -28.48
N ASN A 360 18.03 9.48 -29.74
CA ASN A 360 18.05 8.13 -30.30
C ASN A 360 19.33 7.33 -29.98
N ASP A 361 20.43 7.96 -29.56
CA ASP A 361 21.68 7.23 -29.25
C ASP A 361 21.73 6.68 -27.81
N VAL A 362 20.80 7.06 -26.93
CA VAL A 362 20.77 6.60 -25.52
C VAL A 362 19.90 5.35 -25.32
N MET A 363 19.06 5.02 -26.30
CA MET A 363 18.16 3.87 -26.20
C MET A 363 18.75 2.56 -26.74
N GLU A 364 19.83 2.58 -27.52
CA GLU A 364 20.39 1.36 -28.12
C GLU A 364 21.48 0.70 -27.24
N GLN A 365 22.09 1.42 -26.29
CA GLN A 365 23.05 0.83 -25.34
C GLN A 365 22.40 0.19 -24.09
N ALA A 366 21.10 0.39 -23.85
CA ALA A 366 20.41 -0.21 -22.71
C ALA A 366 19.70 -1.54 -23.04
N ALA A 367 19.70 -1.95 -24.31
CA ALA A 367 19.04 -3.19 -24.76
C ALA A 367 19.98 -4.41 -24.80
N GLU A 368 21.29 -4.23 -24.95
CA GLU A 368 22.25 -5.35 -25.07
C GLU A 368 22.81 -5.88 -23.73
N GLU A 369 22.60 -5.21 -22.60
CA GLU A 369 23.04 -5.73 -21.29
C GLU A 369 21.97 -6.54 -20.54
N ILE A 370 20.76 -6.70 -21.11
CA ILE A 370 19.67 -7.45 -20.47
C ILE A 370 19.70 -8.94 -20.82
N GLU A 371 20.33 -9.37 -21.92
CA GLU A 371 20.39 -10.80 -22.30
C GLU A 371 21.53 -11.61 -21.67
N THR A 372 22.48 -10.99 -20.96
CA THR A 372 23.64 -11.73 -20.37
C THR A 372 23.51 -12.02 -18.87
N SER A 373 22.49 -11.49 -18.17
CA SER A 373 22.30 -11.75 -16.73
C SER A 373 21.33 -12.89 -16.39
N GLU A 374 20.60 -13.42 -17.37
CA GLU A 374 19.69 -14.56 -17.17
C GLU A 374 20.37 -15.95 -17.27
N ASN A 375 21.67 -16.01 -17.60
CA ASN A 375 22.41 -17.29 -17.79
C ASN A 375 23.41 -17.67 -16.67
N ILE A 376 23.42 -17.01 -15.50
CA ILE A 376 24.43 -17.29 -14.45
C ILE A 376 23.86 -18.04 -13.20
N TYR A 377 22.60 -18.50 -13.21
CA TYR A 377 22.03 -19.20 -12.03
C TYR A 377 21.61 -20.67 -12.24
N TYR A 378 22.10 -21.33 -13.30
CA TYR A 378 22.00 -22.78 -13.44
C TYR A 378 23.26 -23.40 -14.06
N SER A 379 24.36 -23.45 -13.30
CA SER A 379 25.38 -24.50 -13.41
C SER A 379 26.30 -24.42 -12.20
N ASP A 380 26.19 -25.40 -11.31
CA ASP A 380 27.33 -26.21 -10.86
C ASP A 380 26.80 -27.22 -9.85
N GLY A 381 26.50 -28.41 -10.38
CA GLY A 381 26.44 -29.62 -9.58
C GLY A 381 27.86 -29.99 -9.18
N TYR A 382 28.06 -30.25 -7.89
CA TYR A 382 29.19 -31.05 -7.44
C TYR A 382 28.64 -32.39 -6.98
N GLU A 383 28.86 -33.39 -7.83
CA GLU A 383 28.97 -34.78 -7.46
C GLU A 383 30.10 -34.90 -6.41
N MET A 384 29.83 -35.57 -5.30
CA MET A 384 30.88 -36.19 -4.51
C MET A 384 30.70 -37.69 -4.59
N GLU A 385 31.59 -38.30 -5.37
CA GLU A 385 31.83 -39.73 -5.40
C GLU A 385 32.32 -40.20 -4.02
N GLU A 386 31.78 -41.35 -3.62
CA GLU A 386 32.30 -42.21 -2.57
C GLU A 386 33.75 -42.60 -2.90
N GLU A 387 34.63 -42.67 -1.90
CA GLU A 387 35.57 -43.78 -1.86
C GLU A 387 36.02 -44.12 -0.44
N GLU A 388 36.10 -45.43 -0.24
CA GLU A 388 36.36 -46.17 0.99
C GLU A 388 37.78 -46.01 1.57
N LYS A 389 37.91 -46.32 2.87
CA LYS A 389 39.03 -47.02 3.55
C LYS A 389 40.46 -46.57 3.17
N ILE A 390 41.30 -46.13 4.11
CA ILE A 390 41.87 -46.89 5.25
C ILE A 390 42.27 -45.92 6.36
#